data_AF-V9IEL9-F1
#
_entry.id   AF-V9IEL9-F1
#
_cell.length_a   1.000
_cell.length_b   1.000
_cell.length_c   1.000
_cell.angle_alpha   90.00
_cell.angle_beta   90.00
_cell.angle_gamma   90.00
#
_symmetry.space_group_name_H-M   'P 1'
#
loop_
_entity.id
_entity.type
_entity.pdbx_description
1 polymer ?
#
loop_
_entity_poly.entity_id
_entity_poly.type
_entity_poly.pdbx_seq_one_letter_code
_entity_poly.pdbx_strand_id
1 'polypeptide(L)'
;METPEVIYEFLNILNDNLKSKTKQDFNEMQKMKNIESPIKQKIMPWDTAYFTAKAKRNWLNISITEFAPYFSLGACMDGINILIQALYGIRLEYVPVLSGEVWANNVHKIVVIDENEAVLGYIYCDFFEREGKPNQDCHFTIRGGRQLSDGSYQVI
;
A
#
# COMPACT_ATOMS: atom_id res chain seq x y z
N MET A 1 21.49 8.61 16.57
CA MET A 1 21.55 10.08 16.76
C MET A 1 20.25 10.61 16.20
N GLU A 2 19.20 10.58 17.02
CA GLU A 2 17.83 10.88 16.61
C GLU A 2 17.43 12.17 17.31
N THR A 3 17.87 13.31 16.77
CA THR A 3 17.55 14.62 17.34
C THR A 3 16.63 15.39 16.38
N PRO A 4 15.78 16.30 16.89
CA PRO A 4 14.91 17.11 16.05
C PRO A 4 15.67 17.91 14.98
N GLU A 5 16.90 18.35 15.27
CA GLU A 5 17.73 19.14 14.36
C GLU A 5 18.05 18.38 13.08
N VAL A 6 18.36 17.09 13.19
CA VAL A 6 18.64 16.22 12.03
C VAL A 6 17.39 16.09 11.14
N ILE A 7 16.19 16.06 11.75
CA ILE A 7 14.93 16.02 11.00
C ILE A 7 14.72 17.33 10.25
N TYR A 8 14.93 18.48 10.90
CA TYR A 8 14.79 19.78 10.24
C TYR A 8 15.78 19.96 9.08
N GLU A 9 17.03 19.53 9.27
CA GLU A 9 18.03 19.54 8.19
C GLU A 9 17.57 18.70 7.00
N PHE A 10 17.11 17.47 7.24
CA PHE A 10 16.56 16.61 6.20
C PHE A 10 15.39 17.25 5.45
N LEU A 11 14.42 17.82 6.17
CA LEU A 11 13.24 18.47 5.57
C LEU A 11 13.64 19.68 4.71
N ASN A 12 14.62 20.46 5.14
CA ASN A 12 15.12 21.61 4.38
C ASN A 12 15.81 21.17 3.09
N ILE A 13 16.70 20.16 3.16
CA ILE A 13 17.36 19.60 1.98
C ILE A 13 16.31 19.05 0.98
N LEU A 14 15.31 18.33 1.48
CA LEU A 14 14.24 17.81 0.63
C LEU A 14 13.45 18.94 -0.05
N ASN A 15 13.07 19.96 0.71
CA ASN A 15 12.33 21.11 0.20
C ASN A 15 13.10 21.88 -0.88
N ASP A 16 14.38 22.15 -0.65
CA ASP A 16 15.22 22.90 -1.61
C ASP A 16 15.38 22.13 -2.93
N ASN A 17 15.54 20.81 -2.87
CA ASN A 17 15.66 19.96 -4.05
C ASN A 17 14.35 19.81 -4.84
N LEU A 18 13.19 19.87 -4.17
CA LEU A 18 11.87 19.73 -4.81
C LEU A 18 11.31 21.07 -5.32
N LYS A 19 11.72 22.20 -4.75
CA LYS A 19 11.14 23.53 -4.97
C LYS A 19 10.94 23.90 -6.45
N SER A 20 11.93 23.61 -7.30
CA SER A 20 11.86 23.92 -8.74
C SER A 20 10.77 23.10 -9.44
N LYS A 21 10.71 21.79 -9.17
CA LYS A 21 9.69 20.89 -9.73
C LYS A 21 8.30 21.24 -9.23
N THR A 22 8.15 21.47 -7.92
CA THR A 22 6.88 21.90 -7.33
C THR A 22 6.38 23.20 -7.97
N LYS A 23 7.27 24.19 -8.21
CA LYS A 23 6.87 25.43 -8.90
C LYS A 23 6.37 25.16 -10.32
N GLN A 24 6.99 24.24 -11.05
CA GLN A 24 6.51 23.83 -12.39
C GLN A 24 5.13 23.18 -12.30
N ASP A 25 4.92 22.26 -11.37
CA ASP A 25 3.63 21.59 -11.17
C ASP A 25 2.51 22.60 -10.87
N PHE A 26 2.74 23.54 -9.94
CA PHE A 26 1.76 24.59 -9.62
C PHE A 26 1.49 25.54 -10.79
N ASN A 27 2.49 25.83 -11.62
CA ASN A 27 2.29 26.63 -12.83
C ASN A 27 1.41 25.88 -13.85
N GLU A 28 1.61 24.58 -14.02
CA GLU A 28 0.75 23.77 -14.90
C GLU A 28 -0.68 23.68 -14.37
N MET A 29 -0.86 23.46 -13.06
CA MET A 29 -2.19 23.50 -12.45
C MET A 29 -2.85 24.86 -12.66
N GLN A 30 -2.12 25.96 -12.50
CA GLN A 30 -2.63 27.31 -12.72
C GLN A 30 -3.06 27.53 -14.18
N LYS A 31 -2.30 27.01 -15.15
CA LYS A 31 -2.71 27.05 -16.57
C LYS A 31 -4.00 26.29 -16.80
N MET A 32 -4.15 25.09 -16.25
CA MET A 32 -5.38 24.31 -16.35
C MET A 32 -6.58 25.05 -15.73
N LYS A 33 -6.41 25.62 -14.54
CA LYS A 33 -7.45 26.43 -13.88
C LYS A 33 -7.88 27.63 -14.69
N ASN A 34 -6.93 28.34 -15.31
CA ASN A 34 -7.21 29.49 -16.15
C ASN A 34 -7.96 29.15 -17.44
N ILE A 35 -7.85 27.91 -17.93
CA ILE A 35 -8.58 27.43 -19.10
C ILE A 35 -10.03 27.11 -18.72
N GLU A 36 -10.26 26.54 -17.54
CA GLU A 36 -11.58 26.05 -17.11
C GLU A 36 -12.45 27.11 -16.44
N SER A 37 -11.83 28.12 -15.82
CA SER A 37 -12.55 29.19 -15.14
C SER A 37 -12.40 30.51 -15.88
N PRO A 38 -13.50 31.20 -16.21
CA PRO A 38 -13.44 32.56 -16.75
C PRO A 38 -12.91 33.56 -15.71
N ILE A 39 -12.92 33.19 -14.43
CA ILE A 39 -12.41 34.00 -13.32
C ILE A 39 -10.96 33.59 -13.06
N LYS A 40 -10.01 34.50 -13.33
CA LYS A 40 -8.58 34.30 -13.08
C LYS A 40 -8.29 34.33 -11.58
N GLN A 41 -8.38 33.17 -10.96
CA GLN A 41 -8.06 32.96 -9.54
C GLN A 41 -6.80 32.12 -9.39
N LYS A 42 -6.06 32.37 -8.31
CA LYS A 42 -4.91 31.55 -7.94
C LYS A 42 -5.35 30.12 -7.58
N ILE A 43 -4.44 29.16 -7.74
CA ILE A 43 -4.59 27.81 -7.19
C ILE A 43 -4.70 27.90 -5.66
N MET A 44 -5.71 27.22 -5.13
CA MET A 44 -6.00 27.09 -3.71
C MET A 44 -5.78 25.64 -3.24
N PRO A 45 -5.62 25.39 -1.93
CA PRO A 45 -5.31 24.05 -1.43
C PRO A 45 -6.29 22.94 -1.88
N TRP A 46 -7.59 23.26 -1.98
CA TRP A 46 -8.61 22.31 -2.43
C TRP A 46 -8.56 21.99 -3.94
N ASP A 47 -7.85 22.79 -4.74
CA ASP A 47 -7.71 22.58 -6.18
C ASP A 47 -6.68 21.48 -6.51
N THR A 48 -5.72 21.24 -5.61
CA THR A 48 -4.54 20.42 -5.87
C THR A 48 -4.88 18.98 -6.27
N ALA A 49 -5.80 18.33 -5.53
CA ALA A 49 -6.23 16.96 -5.83
C ALA A 49 -6.90 16.86 -7.21
N TYR A 50 -7.75 17.83 -7.54
CA TYR A 50 -8.46 17.88 -8.82
C TYR A 50 -7.50 18.02 -10.00
N PHE A 51 -6.63 19.03 -9.99
CA PHE A 51 -5.69 19.26 -11.09
C PHE A 51 -4.59 18.19 -11.15
N THR A 52 -4.20 17.59 -10.04
CA THR A 52 -3.29 16.42 -10.05
C THR A 52 -3.93 15.25 -10.78
N ALA A 53 -5.19 14.90 -10.46
CA ALA A 53 -5.89 13.82 -11.13
C ALA A 53 -6.09 14.13 -12.62
N LYS A 54 -6.39 15.39 -12.97
CA LYS A 54 -6.55 15.82 -14.36
C LYS A 54 -5.24 15.75 -15.14
N ALA A 55 -4.14 16.26 -14.58
CA ALA A 55 -2.82 16.18 -15.18
C ALA A 55 -2.42 14.72 -15.46
N LYS A 56 -2.59 13.83 -14.47
CA LYS A 56 -2.33 12.39 -14.63
C LYS A 56 -3.15 11.77 -15.76
N ARG A 57 -4.45 12.06 -15.84
CA ARG A 57 -5.31 11.56 -16.94
C ARG A 57 -4.82 12.06 -18.29
N ASN A 58 -4.50 13.35 -18.41
CA ASN A 58 -4.07 13.94 -19.68
C ASN A 58 -2.69 13.41 -20.14
N TRP A 59 -1.75 13.21 -19.21
CA TRP A 59 -0.39 12.77 -19.54
C TRP A 59 -0.30 11.27 -19.79
N LEU A 60 -1.02 10.47 -19.00
CA LEU A 60 -0.94 9.03 -19.08
C LEU A 60 -1.98 8.43 -20.03
N ASN A 61 -3.07 9.15 -20.33
CA ASN A 61 -4.23 8.66 -21.07
C ASN A 61 -4.75 7.32 -20.51
N ILE A 62 -4.67 7.15 -19.20
CA ILE A 62 -5.04 5.93 -18.48
C ILE A 62 -6.37 6.14 -17.75
N SER A 63 -7.32 5.23 -17.96
CA SER A 63 -8.49 5.09 -17.11
C SER A 63 -8.33 3.91 -16.15
N ILE A 64 -8.45 4.16 -14.84
CA ILE A 64 -8.42 3.10 -13.81
C ILE A 64 -9.46 2.01 -14.09
N THR A 65 -10.60 2.38 -14.68
CA THR A 65 -11.67 1.44 -15.04
C THR A 65 -11.27 0.43 -16.12
N GLU A 66 -10.28 0.75 -16.96
CA GLU A 66 -9.78 -0.16 -18.00
C GLU A 66 -8.86 -1.24 -17.41
N PHE A 67 -8.11 -0.91 -16.36
CA PHE A 67 -7.14 -1.83 -15.75
C PHE A 67 -7.75 -2.70 -14.65
N ALA A 68 -8.73 -2.18 -13.90
CA ALA A 68 -9.34 -2.88 -12.76
C ALA A 68 -9.75 -4.36 -13.06
N PRO A 69 -10.31 -4.71 -14.23
CA PRO A 69 -10.65 -6.10 -14.54
C PRO A 69 -9.46 -7.06 -14.58
N TYR A 70 -8.24 -6.57 -14.83
CA TYR A 70 -7.03 -7.39 -14.89
C TYR A 70 -6.39 -7.64 -13.50
N PHE A 71 -6.81 -6.90 -12.47
CA PHE A 71 -6.28 -6.98 -11.12
C PHE A 71 -7.30 -7.58 -10.16
N SER A 72 -7.79 -8.78 -10.47
CA SER A 72 -8.60 -9.53 -9.52
C SER A 72 -7.77 -9.89 -8.28
N LEU A 73 -8.41 -9.98 -7.11
CA LEU A 73 -7.71 -10.32 -5.88
C LEU A 73 -6.88 -11.61 -6.01
N GLY A 74 -7.46 -12.65 -6.61
CA GLY A 74 -6.76 -13.92 -6.86
C GLY A 74 -5.52 -13.74 -7.73
N ALA A 75 -5.63 -13.04 -8.87
CA ALA A 75 -4.50 -12.80 -9.76
C ALA A 75 -3.39 -11.98 -9.08
N CYS A 76 -3.75 -11.00 -8.24
CA CYS A 76 -2.79 -10.25 -7.44
C CYS A 76 -2.08 -11.15 -6.42
N MET A 77 -2.80 -12.02 -5.72
CA MET A 77 -2.22 -12.95 -4.75
C MET A 77 -1.30 -13.97 -5.42
N ASP A 78 -1.68 -14.51 -6.57
CA ASP A 78 -0.84 -15.41 -7.37
C ASP A 78 0.43 -14.70 -7.83
N GLY A 79 0.30 -13.45 -8.30
CA GLY A 79 1.44 -12.62 -8.68
C GLY A 79 2.41 -12.37 -7.52
N ILE A 80 1.88 -12.05 -6.33
CA ILE A 80 2.68 -11.89 -5.11
C ILE A 80 3.39 -13.21 -4.78
N ASN A 81 2.69 -14.35 -4.81
CA ASN A 81 3.29 -15.65 -4.53
C ASN A 81 4.47 -15.95 -5.48
N ILE A 82 4.31 -15.72 -6.79
CA ILE A 82 5.39 -15.89 -7.78
C ILE A 82 6.60 -15.01 -7.43
N LEU A 83 6.37 -13.75 -7.10
CA LEU A 83 7.44 -12.80 -6.79
C LEU A 83 8.21 -13.22 -5.53
N ILE A 84 7.50 -13.55 -4.44
CA ILE A 84 8.18 -13.91 -3.19
C ILE A 84 8.84 -15.28 -3.27
N GLN A 85 8.31 -16.21 -4.06
CA GLN A 85 8.94 -17.48 -4.32
C GLN A 85 10.25 -17.29 -5.07
N ALA A 86 10.26 -16.44 -6.09
CA ALA A 86 11.47 -16.14 -6.86
C ALA A 86 12.54 -15.39 -6.05
N LEU A 87 12.14 -14.49 -5.14
CA LEU A 87 13.06 -13.66 -4.38
C LEU A 87 13.55 -14.31 -3.07
N TYR A 88 12.69 -15.09 -2.42
CA TYR A 88 12.93 -15.58 -1.05
C TYR A 88 12.77 -17.09 -0.90
N GLY A 89 12.39 -17.82 -1.94
CA GLY A 89 12.10 -19.26 -1.83
C GLY A 89 10.86 -19.56 -0.98
N ILE A 90 10.00 -18.56 -0.74
CA ILE A 90 8.80 -18.69 0.09
C ILE A 90 7.56 -18.92 -0.77
N ARG A 91 6.70 -19.85 -0.36
CA ARG A 91 5.38 -20.07 -0.95
C ARG A 91 4.27 -19.62 -0.01
N LEU A 92 3.23 -19.02 -0.60
CA LEU A 92 1.96 -18.69 0.04
C LEU A 92 0.91 -19.68 -0.44
N GLU A 93 0.29 -20.38 0.50
CA GLU A 93 -0.76 -21.34 0.18
C GLU A 93 -2.02 -21.03 0.99
N TYR A 94 -3.18 -21.02 0.32
CA TYR A 94 -4.45 -20.86 1.01
C TYR A 94 -4.74 -22.10 1.85
N VAL A 95 -5.17 -21.88 3.10
CA VAL A 95 -5.56 -22.96 4.02
C VAL A 95 -6.93 -22.68 4.62
N PRO A 96 -7.74 -23.73 4.87
CA PRO A 96 -9.04 -23.55 5.49
C PRO A 96 -8.90 -23.00 6.91
N VAL A 97 -9.88 -22.18 7.29
CA VAL A 97 -10.03 -21.66 8.65
C VAL A 97 -10.82 -22.65 9.50
N LEU A 98 -10.47 -22.77 10.77
CA LEU A 98 -11.19 -23.55 11.76
C LEU A 98 -12.41 -22.79 12.27
N SER A 99 -13.37 -23.52 12.84
CA SER A 99 -14.56 -22.91 13.45
C SER A 99 -14.15 -21.99 14.61
N GLY A 100 -14.54 -20.71 14.53
CA GLY A 100 -14.22 -19.70 15.52
C GLY A 100 -12.81 -19.10 15.45
N GLU A 101 -11.99 -19.48 14.45
CA GLU A 101 -10.62 -18.96 14.31
C GLU A 101 -10.57 -17.52 13.81
N VAL A 102 -11.52 -17.13 12.95
CA VAL A 102 -11.56 -15.82 12.31
C VAL A 102 -12.66 -14.93 12.88
N TRP A 103 -12.40 -13.62 12.89
CA TRP A 103 -13.34 -12.60 13.39
C TRP A 103 -14.38 -12.14 12.36
N ALA A 104 -14.27 -12.56 11.09
CA ALA A 104 -15.23 -12.28 10.04
C ALA A 104 -15.18 -13.35 8.93
N ASN A 105 -16.29 -13.53 8.21
CA ASN A 105 -16.46 -14.62 7.23
C ASN A 105 -15.56 -14.53 6.00
N ASN A 106 -15.13 -13.32 5.61
CA ASN A 106 -14.33 -13.09 4.40
C ASN A 106 -12.83 -12.93 4.69
N VAL A 107 -12.38 -13.39 5.86
CA VAL A 107 -10.96 -13.43 6.20
C VAL A 107 -10.35 -14.67 5.57
N HIS A 108 -9.32 -14.48 4.75
CA HIS A 108 -8.57 -15.58 4.17
C HIS A 108 -7.37 -15.91 5.05
N LYS A 109 -7.08 -17.21 5.23
CA LYS A 109 -5.90 -17.68 5.94
C LYS A 109 -4.91 -18.27 4.94
N ILE A 110 -3.66 -17.87 5.08
CA ILE A 110 -2.56 -18.28 4.23
C ILE A 110 -1.48 -18.87 5.12
N VAL A 111 -0.92 -20.01 4.73
CA VAL A 111 0.30 -20.55 5.33
C VAL A 111 1.51 -20.07 4.53
N VAL A 112 2.57 -19.73 5.25
CA VAL A 112 3.85 -19.29 4.69
C VAL A 112 4.84 -20.45 4.85
N ILE A 113 5.36 -20.96 3.73
CA ILE A 113 6.22 -22.15 3.69
C ILE A 113 7.54 -21.79 3.01
N ASP A 114 8.67 -22.25 3.55
CA ASP A 114 9.99 -22.07 2.93
C ASP A 114 10.34 -23.17 1.90
N GLU A 115 11.52 -23.06 1.30
CA GLU A 115 12.04 -24.01 0.31
C GLU A 115 12.32 -25.42 0.87
N ASN A 116 12.38 -25.56 2.20
CA ASN A 116 12.61 -26.83 2.90
C ASN A 116 11.29 -27.43 3.42
N GLU A 117 10.14 -26.93 2.96
CA GLU A 117 8.80 -27.33 3.42
C GLU A 117 8.54 -26.99 4.90
N ALA A 118 9.32 -26.09 5.50
CA ALA A 118 9.10 -25.63 6.86
C ALA A 118 8.04 -24.53 6.89
N VAL A 119 7.05 -24.68 7.79
CA VAL A 119 6.05 -23.64 8.05
C VAL A 119 6.70 -22.51 8.82
N LEU A 120 6.76 -21.33 8.20
CA LEU A 120 7.27 -20.11 8.82
C LEU A 120 6.22 -19.39 9.65
N GLY A 121 4.94 -19.55 9.28
CA GLY A 121 3.81 -18.99 10.01
C GLY A 121 2.54 -18.85 9.19
N TYR A 122 1.60 -18.04 9.68
CA TYR A 122 0.30 -17.82 9.07
C TYR A 122 -0.03 -16.34 8.91
N ILE A 123 -0.68 -16.00 7.80
CA ILE A 123 -1.17 -14.65 7.51
C ILE A 123 -2.69 -14.70 7.39
N TYR A 124 -3.37 -13.79 8.07
CA TYR A 124 -4.81 -13.58 7.92
C TYR A 124 -5.04 -12.32 7.10
N CYS A 125 -5.68 -12.48 5.95
CA CYS A 125 -5.97 -11.42 5.02
C CYS A 125 -7.43 -10.99 5.14
N ASP A 126 -7.66 -9.81 5.71
CA ASP A 126 -8.96 -9.17 5.83
C ASP A 126 -9.05 -8.03 4.81
N PHE A 127 -9.40 -8.35 3.55
CA PHE A 127 -9.36 -7.37 2.45
C PHE A 127 -10.61 -6.52 2.32
N PHE A 128 -11.77 -7.05 2.68
CA PHE A 128 -13.05 -6.44 2.34
C PHE A 128 -13.50 -5.42 3.39
N GLU A 129 -14.16 -4.37 2.92
CA GLU A 129 -14.85 -3.42 3.79
C GLU A 129 -16.03 -4.08 4.50
N ARG A 130 -16.29 -3.67 5.74
CA ARG A 130 -17.49 -4.03 6.50
C ARG A 130 -17.76 -2.98 7.56
N GLU A 131 -18.99 -2.92 8.03
CA GLU A 131 -19.38 -2.06 9.16
C GLU A 131 -18.50 -2.34 10.39
N GLY A 132 -18.04 -1.27 11.05
CA GLY A 132 -17.19 -1.34 12.23
C GLY A 132 -15.71 -1.67 11.97
N LYS A 133 -15.31 -2.01 10.75
CA LYS A 133 -13.88 -2.15 10.38
C LYS A 133 -13.29 -0.79 10.02
N PRO A 134 -12.12 -0.41 10.57
CA PRO A 134 -11.42 0.80 10.13
C PRO A 134 -11.03 0.73 8.64
N ASN A 135 -11.26 1.80 7.89
CA ASN A 135 -10.90 1.91 6.45
C ASN A 135 -9.42 2.30 6.26
N GLN A 136 -8.50 1.61 6.94
CA GLN A 136 -7.07 1.87 6.85
C GLN A 136 -6.33 0.58 6.50
N ASP A 137 -5.46 0.66 5.49
CA ASP A 137 -4.54 -0.42 5.15
C ASP A 137 -3.48 -0.53 6.25
N CYS A 138 -3.35 -1.71 6.83
CA CYS A 138 -2.47 -1.94 7.97
C CYS A 138 -2.02 -3.40 8.06
N HIS A 139 -0.92 -3.61 8.78
CA HIS A 139 -0.41 -4.93 9.13
C HIS A 139 -0.32 -5.05 10.64
N PHE A 140 -0.95 -6.09 11.20
CA PHE A 140 -0.91 -6.38 12.64
C PHE A 140 -0.23 -7.71 12.89
N THR A 141 0.80 -7.70 13.73
CA THR A 141 1.43 -8.92 14.22
C THR A 141 0.58 -9.52 15.32
N ILE A 142 -0.09 -10.64 15.04
CA ILE A 142 -0.87 -11.40 16.03
C ILE A 142 0.07 -12.22 16.91
N ARG A 143 1.02 -12.92 16.29
CA ARG A 143 2.02 -13.75 16.96
C ARG A 143 3.40 -13.44 16.40
N GLY A 144 4.36 -13.16 17.28
CA GLY A 144 5.74 -12.90 16.89
C GLY A 144 6.58 -14.18 16.90
N GLY A 145 7.50 -14.29 15.94
CA GLY A 145 8.42 -15.41 15.84
C GLY A 145 9.48 -15.34 16.93
N ARG A 146 9.64 -16.40 17.72
CA ARG A 146 10.63 -16.43 18.82
C ARG A 146 10.98 -17.84 19.26
N GLN A 147 12.17 -17.99 19.83
CA GLN A 147 12.49 -19.21 20.58
C GLN A 147 11.78 -19.20 21.94
N LEU A 148 11.21 -20.34 22.33
CA LEU A 148 10.57 -20.57 23.61
C LEU A 148 11.58 -21.10 24.63
N SER A 149 11.18 -21.10 25.91
CA SER A 149 12.05 -21.54 27.02
C SER A 149 12.44 -23.01 26.95
N ASP A 150 11.64 -23.84 26.27
CA ASP A 150 11.92 -25.27 26.04
C ASP A 150 12.85 -25.52 24.83
N GLY A 151 13.32 -24.45 24.18
CA GLY A 151 14.20 -24.49 23.02
C GLY A 151 13.47 -24.62 21.68
N SER A 152 12.16 -24.87 21.65
CA SER A 152 11.36 -24.89 20.43
C SER A 152 11.19 -23.48 19.83
N TYR A 153 10.90 -23.40 18.53
CA TYR A 153 10.62 -22.14 17.86
C TYR A 153 9.12 -21.95 17.63
N GLN A 154 8.60 -20.82 18.09
CA GLN A 154 7.27 -20.34 17.79
C GLN A 154 7.29 -19.61 16.44
N VAL A 155 6.50 -20.13 15.49
CA VAL A 155 6.25 -19.52 14.18
C VAL A 155 5.38 -18.26 14.28
N ILE A 156 5.43 -17.41 13.24
CA ILE A 156 4.64 -16.18 13.15
C ILE A 156 3.15 -16.44 12.89
#